data_AF-A0A2N2IKH3-F1
#
_entry.id   AF-A0A2N2IKH3-F1
#
_cell.length_a   1.000
_cell.length_b   1.000
_cell.length_c   1.000
_cell.angle_alpha   90.00
_cell.angle_beta   90.00
_cell.angle_gamma   90.00
#
_symmetry.space_group_name_H-M   'P 1'
#
loop_
_entity.id
_entity.type
_entity.pdbx_description
1 polymer ?
#
loop_
_entity_poly.entity_id
_entity_poly.type
_entity_poly.pdbx_seq_one_letter_code
_entity_poly.pdbx_strand_id
1 'polypeptide(L)'
;AGSSQRHFYALDLGNTDPPIRLGEQACYARLDIAEAEEHQALNLLASVYDLENHRLQPGLSRRGPRILNFANILKYDAIPLAKTIEILLEIGEKALGNPVEIEFAVDLDKRSPDGNPTFYLLQLKPLIHRMDEVKLEPEELRPEDAVLFTDQSMGNGQDATVRDIIFADPSCFDNGHTLEMVQEVEELNRTLKADGRKAVFIGFGRWGTRDRWLGIPIQFHQISQARVLVEADLPDFHVDSSLGSHFFHNLTSMGIGYFTINIRSERHFVDWEWLMSQPPVKTTAHFRHVRTAIPMEILMDGRRGLSLVRKPADGPKPSEPMDQE
;
A
#
# COMPACT_ATOMS: atom_id res chain seq x y z
N ALA A 1 -18.55 18.98 9.54
CA ALA A 1 -17.68 18.77 10.72
C ALA A 1 -16.50 17.93 10.25
N GLY A 2 -15.28 18.46 10.32
CA GLY A 2 -14.10 17.85 9.66
C GLY A 2 -13.76 16.47 10.21
N SER A 3 -13.34 15.56 9.33
CA SER A 3 -12.92 14.18 9.57
C SER A 3 -11.54 14.06 10.25
N SER A 4 -11.21 14.94 11.19
CA SER A 4 -9.91 14.89 11.88
C SER A 4 -9.88 13.78 12.93
N GLN A 5 -8.71 13.15 13.10
CA GLN A 5 -8.50 12.16 14.16
C GLN A 5 -8.67 12.84 15.53
N ARG A 6 -9.49 12.24 16.40
CA ARG A 6 -9.78 12.74 17.76
C ARG A 6 -9.35 11.79 18.88
N HIS A 7 -8.98 10.57 18.51
CA HIS A 7 -8.64 9.52 19.47
C HIS A 7 -7.31 8.86 19.10
N PHE A 8 -6.63 8.30 20.09
CA PHE A 8 -5.47 7.44 19.89
C PHE A 8 -5.65 6.12 20.66
N TYR A 9 -4.90 5.11 20.26
CA TYR A 9 -4.83 3.85 20.98
C TYR A 9 -3.68 3.89 21.98
N ALA A 10 -3.96 3.44 23.20
CA ALA A 10 -2.99 3.32 24.28
C ALA A 10 -3.02 1.89 24.84
N LEU A 11 -1.88 1.46 25.37
CA LEU A 11 -1.79 0.25 26.17
C LEU A 11 -1.79 0.64 27.64
N ASP A 12 -2.69 0.06 28.42
CA ASP A 12 -2.67 0.20 29.87
C ASP A 12 -1.59 -0.72 30.46
N LEU A 13 -0.42 -0.15 30.73
CA LEU A 13 0.71 -0.87 31.33
C LEU A 13 0.48 -1.24 32.80
N GLY A 14 -0.55 -0.69 33.44
CA GLY A 14 -0.97 -1.07 34.79
C GLY A 14 -1.87 -2.31 34.83
N ASN A 15 -2.44 -2.70 33.68
CA ASN A 15 -3.27 -3.89 33.57
C ASN A 15 -2.39 -5.15 33.44
N THR A 16 -2.32 -5.95 34.50
CA THR A 16 -1.53 -7.18 34.54
C THR A 16 -2.25 -8.41 33.99
N ASP A 17 -3.56 -8.33 33.70
CA ASP A 17 -4.36 -9.41 33.12
C ASP A 17 -5.24 -8.89 31.94
N PRO A 18 -4.62 -8.43 30.85
CA PRO A 18 -5.36 -7.95 29.69
C PRO A 18 -6.11 -9.12 29.01
N PRO A 19 -7.31 -8.89 28.46
CA PRO A 19 -8.13 -9.94 27.88
C PRO A 19 -7.66 -10.32 26.46
N ILE A 20 -6.41 -10.81 26.33
CA ILE A 20 -5.73 -11.14 25.07
C ILE A 20 -6.57 -12.08 24.18
N ARG A 21 -7.38 -12.95 24.80
CA ARG A 21 -8.24 -13.92 24.12
C ARG A 21 -9.42 -13.29 23.37
N LEU A 22 -9.79 -12.05 23.68
CA LEU A 22 -10.89 -11.33 23.03
C LEU A 22 -10.45 -10.61 21.74
N GLY A 23 -9.19 -10.76 21.34
CA GLY A 23 -8.63 -10.16 20.14
C GLY A 23 -7.85 -8.88 20.42
N GLU A 24 -7.08 -8.44 19.41
CA GLU A 24 -6.11 -7.36 19.54
C GLU A 24 -6.73 -6.04 20.02
N GLN A 25 -7.92 -5.71 19.53
CA GLN A 25 -8.66 -4.49 19.89
C GLN A 25 -9.09 -4.45 21.35
N ALA A 26 -9.24 -5.61 22.00
CA ALA A 26 -9.65 -5.69 23.41
C ALA A 26 -8.53 -5.31 24.38
N CYS A 27 -7.28 -5.28 23.92
CA CYS A 27 -6.12 -4.88 24.70
C CYS A 27 -5.81 -3.38 24.62
N TYR A 28 -6.41 -2.66 23.67
CA TYR A 28 -6.15 -1.24 23.48
C TYR A 28 -7.23 -0.39 24.16
N ALA A 29 -6.78 0.58 24.97
CA ALA A 29 -7.62 1.69 25.40
C ALA A 29 -7.73 2.71 24.26
N ARG A 30 -8.91 3.27 24.06
CA ARG A 30 -9.15 4.35 23.09
C ARG A 30 -9.37 5.64 23.86
N LEU A 31 -8.37 6.52 23.84
CA LEU A 31 -8.33 7.76 24.62
C LEU A 31 -8.49 8.98 23.71
N ASP A 32 -8.95 10.11 24.26
CA ASP A 32 -9.00 11.38 23.51
C ASP A 32 -7.60 11.97 23.36
N ILE A 33 -7.30 12.59 22.22
CA ILE A 33 -5.99 13.24 21.98
C ILE A 33 -5.68 14.32 23.03
N ALA A 34 -6.71 14.94 23.63
CA ALA A 34 -6.51 15.88 24.73
C ALA A 34 -5.76 15.26 25.93
N GLU A 35 -6.00 13.98 26.23
CA GLU A 35 -5.29 13.26 27.30
C GLU A 35 -3.80 13.07 26.97
N ALA A 36 -3.45 12.94 25.69
CA ALA A 36 -2.06 12.82 25.26
C ALA A 36 -1.26 14.14 25.43
N GLU A 37 -1.92 15.30 25.46
CA GLU A 37 -1.25 16.58 25.76
C GLU A 37 -0.79 16.62 27.22
N GLU A 38 -1.57 16.06 28.15
CA GLU A 38 -1.23 15.99 29.57
C GLU A 38 -0.03 15.08 29.83
N HIS A 39 0.11 14.02 29.03
CA HIS A 39 1.24 13.08 29.10
C HIS A 39 2.56 13.65 28.56
N GLN A 40 2.55 14.86 27.98
CA GLN A 40 3.71 15.53 27.37
C GLN A 40 4.36 14.78 26.18
N ALA A 41 3.89 13.57 25.85
CA ALA A 41 4.41 12.73 24.78
C ALA A 41 4.34 13.41 23.41
N LEU A 42 3.32 14.24 23.18
CA LEU A 42 3.11 14.93 21.92
C LEU A 42 4.12 16.06 21.63
N ASN A 43 4.88 16.55 22.61
CA ASN A 43 5.78 17.69 22.45
C ASN A 43 6.85 17.48 21.36
N LEU A 44 7.33 16.25 21.18
CA LEU A 44 8.30 15.91 20.14
C LEU A 44 7.64 15.43 18.83
N LEU A 45 6.35 15.09 18.88
CA LEU A 45 5.65 14.41 17.78
C LEU A 45 4.75 15.36 16.98
N ALA A 46 4.28 16.44 17.60
CA ALA A 46 3.30 17.34 17.02
C ALA A 46 3.84 18.76 16.77
N SER A 47 3.18 19.44 15.85
CA SER A 47 3.30 20.88 15.59
C SER A 47 1.94 21.55 15.73
N VAL A 48 1.93 22.87 15.90
CA VAL A 48 0.73 23.70 15.92
C VAL A 48 0.64 24.48 14.61
N TYR A 49 -0.54 24.50 14.00
CA TYR A 49 -0.83 25.42 12.91
C TYR A 49 -1.21 26.79 13.46
N ASP A 50 -0.34 27.77 13.24
CA ASP A 50 -0.58 29.16 13.55
C ASP A 50 -1.45 29.78 12.46
N LEU A 51 -2.71 30.06 12.81
CA LEU A 51 -3.69 30.66 11.90
C LEU A 51 -3.38 32.11 11.54
N GLU A 52 -2.73 32.86 12.44
CA GLU A 52 -2.42 34.28 12.21
C GLU A 52 -1.28 34.43 11.20
N ASN A 53 -0.29 33.54 11.29
CA ASN A 53 0.92 33.60 10.46
C ASN A 53 0.93 32.58 9.32
N HIS A 54 -0.11 31.74 9.19
CA HIS A 54 -0.21 30.64 8.23
C HIS A 54 1.01 29.70 8.21
N ARG A 55 1.53 29.35 9.39
CA ARG A 55 2.77 28.57 9.52
C ARG A 55 2.61 27.43 10.51
N LEU A 56 3.37 26.36 10.29
CA LEU A 56 3.53 25.28 11.26
C LEU A 56 4.66 25.61 12.22
N GLN A 57 4.36 25.55 13.50
CA GLN A 57 5.33 25.69 14.57
C GLN A 57 5.49 24.37 15.32
N PRO A 58 6.69 23.77 15.36
CA PRO A 58 6.95 22.55 16.10
C PRO A 58 6.69 22.69 17.61
N GLY A 59 6.27 21.60 18.24
CA GLY A 59 5.90 21.54 19.65
C GLY A 59 4.45 21.98 19.89
N LEU A 60 4.10 22.20 21.16
CA LEU A 60 2.74 22.54 21.62
C LEU A 60 2.64 23.90 22.32
N SER A 61 3.68 24.73 22.23
CA SER A 61 3.78 25.99 22.99
C SER A 61 2.77 27.06 22.57
N ARG A 62 2.21 26.98 21.36
CA ARG A 62 1.16 27.88 20.87
C ARG A 62 -0.22 27.25 20.92
N ARG A 63 -1.24 28.11 20.94
CA ARG A 63 -2.64 27.68 20.72
C ARG A 63 -2.90 27.53 19.23
N GLY A 64 -3.64 26.49 18.86
CA GLY A 64 -4.05 26.24 17.48
C GLY A 64 -4.23 24.74 17.21
N PRO A 65 -4.72 24.37 16.01
CA PRO A 65 -4.88 22.98 15.61
C PRO A 65 -3.57 22.19 15.71
N ARG A 66 -3.65 20.96 16.25
CA ARG A 66 -2.50 20.06 16.38
C ARG A 66 -2.32 19.27 15.09
N ILE A 67 -1.08 19.15 14.64
CA ILE A 67 -0.70 18.34 13.48
C ILE A 67 0.42 17.40 13.91
N LEU A 68 0.15 16.10 13.83
CA LEU A 68 1.15 15.06 14.05
C LEU A 68 2.06 14.97 12.82
N ASN A 69 3.34 15.31 12.97
CA ASN A 69 4.28 15.38 11.85
C ASN A 69 5.75 15.10 12.21
N PHE A 70 6.03 14.81 13.49
CA PHE A 70 7.34 14.44 13.99
C PHE A 70 8.44 15.48 13.69
N ALA A 71 8.08 16.75 13.49
CA ALA A 71 9.01 17.78 13.00
C ALA A 71 10.24 17.93 13.90
N ASN A 72 10.06 17.91 15.22
CA ASN A 72 11.18 18.01 16.16
C ASN A 72 12.19 16.86 15.99
N ILE A 73 11.73 15.66 15.65
CA ILE A 73 12.58 14.48 15.45
C ILE A 73 13.19 14.48 14.05
N LEU A 74 12.37 14.64 13.01
CA LEU A 74 12.78 14.42 11.62
C LEU A 74 13.45 15.63 10.96
N LYS A 75 13.20 16.86 11.45
CA LYS A 75 13.74 18.09 10.87
C LYS A 75 14.77 18.78 11.76
N TYR A 76 14.58 18.69 13.07
CA TYR A 76 15.43 19.38 14.05
C TYR A 76 16.30 18.41 14.85
N ASP A 77 16.30 17.12 14.50
CA ASP A 77 17.13 16.07 15.10
C ASP A 77 17.13 16.10 16.63
N ALA A 78 15.96 16.35 17.24
CA ALA A 78 15.82 16.37 18.70
C ALA A 78 16.29 15.05 19.34
N ILE A 79 16.20 13.95 18.57
CA ILE A 79 16.87 12.68 18.81
C ILE A 79 17.38 12.15 17.46
N PRO A 80 18.48 11.38 17.40
CA PRO A 80 19.05 10.88 16.14
C PRO A 80 18.30 9.66 15.58
N LEU A 81 16.97 9.64 15.64
CA LEU A 81 16.15 8.45 15.33
C LEU A 81 16.36 7.94 13.91
N ALA A 82 16.30 8.82 12.91
CA ALA A 82 16.48 8.45 11.51
C ALA A 82 17.86 7.81 11.29
N LYS A 83 18.92 8.42 11.85
CA LYS A 83 20.28 7.90 11.76
C LYS A 83 20.44 6.56 12.47
N THR A 84 19.80 6.37 13.63
CA THR A 84 19.79 5.09 14.33
C THR A 84 19.14 4.00 13.49
N ILE A 85 17.98 4.28 12.88
CA ILE A 85 17.28 3.34 12.00
C ILE A 85 18.13 2.97 10.79
N GLU A 86 18.73 3.96 10.10
CA GLU A 86 19.64 3.72 8.97
C GLU A 86 20.78 2.77 9.35
N ILE A 87 21.46 3.03 10.47
CA ILE A 87 22.58 2.22 10.93
C ILE A 87 22.13 0.79 11.25
N LEU A 88 20.98 0.63 11.93
CA LEU A 88 20.46 -0.70 12.26
C LEU A 88 20.07 -1.50 11.01
N LEU A 89 19.46 -0.85 10.03
CA LEU A 89 19.14 -1.47 8.74
C LEU A 89 20.41 -1.91 8.01
N GLU A 90 21.42 -1.04 7.93
CA GLU A 90 22.71 -1.38 7.30
C GLU A 90 23.42 -2.54 8.00
N ILE A 91 23.42 -2.55 9.34
CA ILE A 91 24.03 -3.63 10.12
C ILE A 91 23.28 -4.93 9.90
N GLY A 92 21.94 -4.89 9.95
CA GLY A 92 21.09 -6.05 9.71
C GLY A 92 21.28 -6.63 8.32
N GLU A 93 21.33 -5.77 7.29
CA GLU A 93 21.56 -6.17 5.91
C GLU A 93 22.92 -6.84 5.73
N LYS A 94 24.00 -6.22 6.26
CA LYS A 94 25.36 -6.79 6.19
C LYS A 94 25.46 -8.11 6.95
N ALA A 95 24.82 -8.24 8.11
CA ALA A 95 24.89 -9.43 8.95
C ALA A 95 24.12 -10.62 8.37
N LEU A 96 22.97 -10.37 7.72
CA LEU A 96 22.10 -11.40 7.15
C LEU A 96 22.29 -11.62 5.64
N GLY A 97 23.10 -10.79 4.99
CA GLY A 97 23.38 -10.85 3.55
C GLY A 97 22.16 -10.58 2.67
N ASN A 98 21.10 -9.99 3.24
CA ASN A 98 19.84 -9.68 2.56
C ASN A 98 19.24 -8.42 3.19
N PRO A 99 18.46 -7.62 2.44
CA PRO A 99 17.69 -6.52 3.02
C PRO A 99 16.86 -6.99 4.22
N VAL A 100 16.70 -6.14 5.22
CA VAL A 100 16.00 -6.47 6.47
C VAL A 100 14.83 -5.52 6.72
N GLU A 101 13.81 -6.04 7.38
CA GLU A 101 12.76 -5.25 8.01
C GLU A 101 12.97 -5.25 9.52
N ILE A 102 12.74 -4.11 10.16
CA ILE A 102 12.81 -3.98 11.62
C ILE A 102 11.50 -3.43 12.18
N GLU A 103 11.12 -3.93 13.35
CA GLU A 103 10.09 -3.31 14.20
C GLU A 103 10.80 -2.72 15.41
N PHE A 104 10.41 -1.51 15.79
CA PHE A 104 11.06 -0.79 16.89
C PHE A 104 10.06 0.00 17.73
N ALA A 105 10.45 0.29 18.97
CA ALA A 105 9.80 1.25 19.84
C ALA A 105 10.83 2.26 20.35
N VAL A 106 10.38 3.49 20.59
CA VAL A 106 11.22 4.54 21.15
C VAL A 106 10.56 5.06 22.41
N ASP A 107 11.29 5.00 23.51
CA ASP A 107 10.94 5.72 24.72
C ASP A 107 11.61 7.09 24.70
N LEU A 108 10.78 8.14 24.65
CA LEU A 108 11.19 9.53 24.60
C LEU A 108 11.30 10.17 26.00
N ASP A 109 11.02 9.42 27.07
CA ASP A 109 11.06 9.96 28.42
C ASP A 109 12.50 10.28 28.84
N LYS A 110 12.73 11.57 29.09
CA LYS A 110 14.02 12.10 29.55
C LYS A 110 14.27 11.85 31.04
N ARG A 111 13.35 11.19 31.75
CA ARG A 111 13.52 10.74 33.13
C ARG A 111 14.44 9.52 33.26
N SER A 112 14.92 8.96 32.15
CA SER A 112 15.99 7.96 32.19
C SER A 112 17.20 8.54 32.94
N PRO A 113 17.96 7.71 33.69
CA PRO A 113 19.09 8.18 34.50
C PRO A 113 20.12 9.00 33.72
N ASP A 114 20.26 8.70 32.42
CA ASP A 114 21.22 9.33 31.51
C ASP A 114 20.61 10.47 30.67
N GLY A 115 19.31 10.77 30.86
CA GLY A 115 18.58 11.82 30.14
C GLY A 115 18.36 11.56 28.65
N ASN A 116 18.74 10.38 28.17
CA ASN A 116 18.69 9.98 26.77
C ASN A 116 17.43 9.15 26.46
N PRO A 117 16.86 9.29 25.25
CA PRO A 117 15.80 8.42 24.76
C PRO A 117 16.33 6.98 24.62
N THR A 118 15.46 5.99 24.78
CA THR A 118 15.81 4.58 24.62
C THR A 118 15.20 4.03 23.33
N PHE A 119 16.02 3.43 22.48
CA PHE A 119 15.58 2.74 21.27
C PHE A 119 15.52 1.24 21.56
N TYR A 120 14.35 0.64 21.37
CA TYR A 120 14.11 -0.80 21.49
C TYR A 120 13.94 -1.41 20.11
N LEU A 121 14.87 -2.28 19.71
CA LEU A 121 14.68 -3.15 18.54
C LEU A 121 13.79 -4.32 18.95
N LEU A 122 12.53 -4.31 18.51
CA LEU A 122 11.53 -5.32 18.89
C LEU A 122 11.64 -6.54 17.99
N GLN A 123 11.90 -6.32 16.71
CA GLN A 123 12.06 -7.39 15.73
C GLN A 123 13.03 -7.00 14.63
N LEU A 124 13.76 -7.99 14.12
CA LEU A 124 14.55 -7.89 12.91
C LEU A 124 14.30 -9.17 12.10
N LYS A 125 13.86 -9.00 10.85
CA LYS A 125 13.55 -10.11 9.93
C LYS A 125 14.31 -9.88 8.61
N PRO A 126 15.02 -10.88 8.07
CA PRO A 126 15.47 -10.80 6.69
C PRO A 126 14.26 -10.80 5.78
N LEU A 127 14.26 -9.91 4.80
CA LEU A 127 13.35 -9.95 3.67
C LEU A 127 13.84 -11.08 2.76
N ILE A 128 13.38 -12.31 3.01
CA ILE A 128 13.69 -13.48 2.17
C ILE A 128 13.01 -13.28 0.82
N HIS A 129 13.66 -12.58 -0.09
CA HIS A 129 13.26 -12.52 -1.48
C HIS A 129 13.74 -13.78 -2.19
N ARG A 130 12.83 -14.72 -2.47
CA ARG A 130 13.03 -15.70 -3.54
C ARG A 130 12.65 -15.08 -4.88
N MET A 131 13.34 -14.04 -5.32
CA MET A 131 13.03 -13.43 -6.61
C MET A 131 14.29 -12.97 -7.31
N ASP A 132 14.54 -13.55 -8.48
CA ASP A 132 15.61 -13.17 -9.40
C ASP A 132 15.64 -11.65 -9.54
N GLU A 133 16.84 -11.07 -9.57
CA GLU A 133 17.03 -9.63 -9.72
C GLU A 133 16.52 -9.22 -11.12
N VAL A 134 15.29 -8.73 -11.19
CA VAL A 134 14.70 -8.22 -12.42
C VAL A 134 15.12 -6.77 -12.57
N LYS A 135 15.97 -6.51 -13.57
CA LYS A 135 16.32 -5.16 -13.99
C LYS A 135 15.46 -4.80 -15.19
N LEU A 136 14.48 -3.92 -15.00
CA LEU A 136 13.69 -3.37 -16.10
C LEU A 136 14.41 -2.15 -16.65
N GLU A 137 14.77 -2.17 -17.93
CA GLU A 137 15.20 -0.97 -18.64
C GLU A 137 13.97 -0.35 -19.33
N PRO A 138 13.55 0.88 -18.94
CA PRO A 138 12.40 1.56 -19.53
C PRO A 138 12.46 1.67 -21.05
N GLU A 139 13.66 1.73 -21.61
CA GLU A 139 13.92 1.84 -23.05
C GLU A 139 13.58 0.55 -23.81
N GLU A 140 13.51 -0.59 -23.11
CA GLU A 140 13.12 -1.90 -23.67
C GLU A 140 11.61 -2.16 -23.56
N LEU A 141 10.88 -1.26 -22.91
CA LEU A 141 9.44 -1.36 -22.72
C LEU A 141 8.71 -0.81 -23.93
N ARG A 142 8.07 -1.70 -24.69
CA ARG A 142 7.11 -1.33 -25.73
C ARG A 142 5.72 -1.24 -25.09
N PRO A 143 5.10 -0.05 -24.98
CA PRO A 143 3.80 0.09 -24.32
C PRO A 143 2.71 -0.79 -24.93
N GLU A 144 2.78 -0.99 -26.24
CA GLU A 144 1.90 -1.84 -27.04
C GLU A 144 1.92 -3.33 -26.64
N ASP A 145 3.01 -3.82 -26.06
CA ASP A 145 3.12 -5.20 -25.56
C ASP A 145 2.66 -5.36 -24.11
N ALA A 146 2.26 -4.27 -23.44
CA ALA A 146 1.99 -4.26 -22.02
C ALA A 146 0.50 -4.12 -21.72
N VAL A 147 0.01 -4.88 -20.75
CA VAL A 147 -1.32 -4.68 -20.14
C VAL A 147 -1.28 -3.45 -19.25
N LEU A 148 -0.19 -3.26 -18.50
CA LEU A 148 0.02 -2.08 -17.67
C LEU A 148 1.50 -1.85 -17.40
N PHE A 149 1.84 -0.61 -17.07
CA PHE A 149 3.17 -0.20 -16.60
C PHE A 149 3.06 0.92 -15.57
N THR A 150 3.96 0.90 -14.58
CA THR A 150 4.09 1.94 -13.57
C THR A 150 5.55 2.08 -13.10
N ASP A 151 5.95 3.31 -12.71
CA ASP A 151 7.17 3.57 -11.94
C ASP A 151 6.90 3.81 -10.44
N GLN A 152 5.67 3.56 -10.01
CA GLN A 152 5.22 3.53 -8.63
C GLN A 152 4.72 2.13 -8.26
N SER A 153 5.66 1.21 -8.08
CA SER A 153 5.37 -0.16 -7.67
C SER A 153 6.22 -0.63 -6.51
N MET A 154 5.69 -1.64 -5.83
CA MET A 154 6.37 -2.38 -4.79
C MET A 154 6.24 -3.88 -5.03
N GLY A 155 7.27 -4.61 -4.60
CA GLY A 155 7.52 -5.98 -5.01
C GLY A 155 8.79 -6.03 -5.85
N ASN A 156 9.40 -7.21 -5.92
CA ASN A 156 10.60 -7.42 -6.72
C ASN A 156 10.58 -8.84 -7.25
N GLY A 157 10.83 -9.04 -8.54
CA GLY A 157 10.86 -10.36 -9.16
C GLY A 157 10.08 -10.50 -10.45
N GLN A 158 10.06 -11.73 -10.93
CA GLN A 158 9.28 -12.14 -12.10
C GLN A 158 8.25 -13.22 -11.74
N ASP A 159 7.08 -13.17 -12.36
CA ASP A 159 6.08 -14.23 -12.32
C ASP A 159 5.49 -14.44 -13.72
N ALA A 160 5.64 -15.65 -14.25
CA ALA A 160 5.10 -16.07 -15.54
C ALA A 160 4.07 -17.21 -15.40
N THR A 161 3.35 -17.26 -14.28
CA THR A 161 2.36 -18.31 -13.96
C THR A 161 0.91 -17.82 -13.99
N VAL A 162 0.69 -16.50 -13.90
CA VAL A 162 -0.64 -15.88 -13.79
C VAL A 162 -1.30 -15.72 -15.16
N ARG A 163 -2.57 -16.16 -15.27
CA ARG A 163 -3.40 -16.01 -16.49
C ARG A 163 -4.64 -15.15 -16.27
N ASP A 164 -5.03 -14.97 -15.02
CA ASP A 164 -6.30 -14.39 -14.64
C ASP A 164 -6.10 -12.91 -14.29
N ILE A 165 -6.95 -12.04 -14.82
CA ILE A 165 -7.04 -10.62 -14.44
C ILE A 165 -8.48 -10.35 -14.00
N ILE A 166 -8.63 -9.77 -12.82
CA ILE A 166 -9.88 -9.19 -12.35
C ILE A 166 -9.70 -7.68 -12.37
N PHE A 167 -10.54 -6.96 -13.11
CA PHE A 167 -10.46 -5.50 -13.16
C PHE A 167 -11.82 -4.85 -12.95
N ALA A 168 -11.85 -3.71 -12.26
CA ALA A 168 -13.03 -2.86 -12.18
C ALA A 168 -13.25 -2.21 -13.56
N ASP A 169 -14.47 -2.30 -14.08
CA ASP A 169 -14.85 -1.69 -15.35
C ASP A 169 -14.93 -0.15 -15.17
N PRO A 170 -14.10 0.65 -15.87
CA PRO A 170 -14.11 2.11 -15.73
C PRO A 170 -15.50 2.73 -16.01
N SER A 171 -16.31 2.10 -16.86
CA SER A 171 -17.63 2.61 -17.25
C SER A 171 -18.72 2.31 -16.22
N CYS A 172 -18.50 1.34 -15.34
CA CYS A 172 -19.45 0.93 -14.31
C CYS A 172 -19.03 1.37 -12.91
N PHE A 173 -17.79 1.82 -12.72
CA PHE A 173 -17.29 2.20 -11.40
C PHE A 173 -18.03 3.41 -10.82
N ASP A 174 -18.57 3.24 -9.62
CA ASP A 174 -19.19 4.29 -8.82
C ASP A 174 -18.70 4.18 -7.37
N ASN A 175 -18.13 5.28 -6.85
CA ASN A 175 -17.61 5.33 -5.48
C ASN A 175 -18.72 5.22 -4.40
N GLY A 176 -19.99 5.41 -4.79
CA GLY A 176 -21.15 5.16 -3.93
C GLY A 176 -21.45 3.68 -3.70
N HIS A 177 -20.95 2.79 -4.57
CA HIS A 177 -21.25 1.35 -4.58
C HIS A 177 -20.05 0.48 -4.18
N THR A 178 -19.08 1.05 -3.44
CA THR A 178 -17.84 0.34 -3.07
C THR A 178 -18.05 -0.81 -2.10
N LEU A 179 -19.19 -0.88 -1.39
CA LEU A 179 -19.54 -1.99 -0.50
C LEU A 179 -20.07 -3.20 -1.28
N GLU A 180 -20.84 -2.95 -2.33
CA GLU A 180 -21.30 -3.97 -3.27
C GLU A 180 -20.10 -4.58 -4.01
N MET A 181 -19.16 -3.73 -4.43
CA MET A 181 -17.89 -4.15 -5.04
C MET A 181 -17.10 -5.13 -4.16
N VAL A 182 -17.10 -4.96 -2.84
CA VAL A 182 -16.43 -5.92 -1.92
C VAL A 182 -17.01 -7.33 -2.06
N GLN A 183 -18.33 -7.45 -2.19
CA GLN A 183 -19.00 -8.75 -2.33
C GLN A 183 -18.64 -9.42 -3.66
N GLU A 184 -18.59 -8.64 -4.74
CA GLU A 184 -18.20 -9.12 -6.07
C GLU A 184 -16.75 -9.63 -6.08
N VAL A 185 -15.82 -8.86 -5.51
CA VAL A 185 -14.41 -9.26 -5.43
C VAL A 185 -14.26 -10.51 -4.56
N GLU A 186 -14.99 -10.61 -3.45
CA GLU A 186 -14.94 -11.81 -2.60
C GLU A 186 -15.43 -13.06 -3.34
N GLU A 187 -16.50 -12.95 -4.14
CA GLU A 187 -17.02 -14.04 -4.96
C GLU A 187 -16.00 -14.49 -6.02
N LEU A 188 -15.37 -13.53 -6.71
CA LEU A 188 -14.34 -13.81 -7.71
C LEU A 188 -13.09 -14.45 -7.07
N ASN A 189 -12.63 -13.92 -5.93
CA ASN A 189 -11.51 -14.49 -5.17
C ASN A 189 -11.81 -15.91 -4.67
N ARG A 190 -13.06 -16.20 -4.25
CA ARG A 190 -13.48 -17.54 -3.85
C ARG A 190 -13.42 -18.53 -5.02
N THR A 191 -13.82 -18.08 -6.21
CA THR A 191 -13.75 -18.88 -7.45
C THR A 191 -12.29 -19.20 -7.80
N LEU A 192 -11.42 -18.19 -7.81
CA LEU A 192 -9.98 -18.39 -8.02
C LEU A 192 -9.36 -19.33 -6.99
N LYS A 193 -9.76 -19.22 -5.73
CA LYS A 193 -9.26 -20.06 -4.63
C LYS A 193 -9.67 -21.53 -4.81
N ALA A 194 -10.91 -21.78 -5.26
CA ALA A 194 -11.39 -23.13 -5.55
C ALA A 194 -10.60 -23.77 -6.70
N ASP A 195 -10.21 -22.97 -7.69
CA ASP A 195 -9.39 -23.40 -8.84
C ASP A 195 -7.89 -23.47 -8.54
N GLY A 196 -7.44 -23.04 -7.35
CA GLY A 196 -6.02 -22.94 -7.00
C GLY A 196 -5.25 -21.92 -7.84
N ARG A 197 -5.92 -20.86 -8.31
CA ARG A 197 -5.37 -19.86 -9.23
C ARG A 197 -5.08 -18.54 -8.52
N LYS A 198 -4.05 -17.85 -9.01
CA LYS A 198 -3.74 -16.46 -8.65
C LYS A 198 -4.11 -15.53 -9.81
N ALA A 199 -4.37 -14.27 -9.50
CA ALA A 199 -4.75 -13.26 -10.48
C ALA A 199 -4.11 -11.90 -10.21
N VAL A 200 -4.09 -11.05 -11.25
CA VAL A 200 -3.88 -9.60 -11.11
C VAL A 200 -5.23 -8.96 -10.78
N PHE A 201 -5.29 -8.18 -9.71
CA PHE A 201 -6.49 -7.42 -9.33
C PHE A 201 -6.24 -5.95 -9.66
N ILE A 202 -7.13 -5.34 -10.43
CA ILE A 202 -7.05 -3.93 -10.83
C ILE A 202 -8.33 -3.25 -10.37
N GLY A 203 -8.21 -2.16 -9.61
CA GLY A 203 -9.38 -1.38 -9.20
C GLY A 203 -9.04 0.08 -8.97
N PHE A 204 -10.08 0.87 -8.73
CA PHE A 204 -9.95 2.31 -8.59
C PHE A 204 -9.89 2.76 -7.13
N GLY A 205 -9.05 3.75 -6.87
CA GLY A 205 -8.78 4.28 -5.52
C GLY A 205 -8.15 3.26 -4.57
N ARG A 206 -8.27 3.54 -3.27
CA ARG A 206 -7.56 2.81 -2.22
C ARG A 206 -8.28 1.52 -1.83
N TRP A 207 -7.61 0.38 -1.99
CA TRP A 207 -8.09 -0.92 -1.53
C TRP A 207 -7.68 -1.15 -0.07
N GLY A 208 -8.62 -1.64 0.74
CA GLY A 208 -8.39 -1.85 2.18
C GLY A 208 -8.45 -0.59 3.03
N THR A 209 -9.01 0.49 2.49
CA THR A 209 -9.38 1.70 3.24
C THR A 209 -10.53 1.43 4.21
N ARG A 210 -10.61 2.20 5.30
CA ARG A 210 -11.82 2.27 6.15
C ARG A 210 -12.83 3.31 5.64
N ASP A 211 -12.38 4.24 4.79
CA ASP A 211 -13.23 5.25 4.19
C ASP A 211 -13.69 4.76 2.81
N ARG A 212 -14.95 4.33 2.73
CA ARG A 212 -15.59 3.82 1.51
C ARG A 212 -15.63 4.82 0.35
N TRP A 213 -15.45 6.12 0.63
CA TRP A 213 -15.42 7.15 -0.40
C TRP A 213 -14.04 7.31 -1.03
N LEU A 214 -12.99 6.75 -0.41
CA LEU A 214 -11.62 6.78 -0.94
C LEU A 214 -11.28 5.51 -1.75
N GLY A 215 -12.17 4.53 -1.81
CA GLY A 215 -11.95 3.31 -2.57
C GLY A 215 -12.68 2.12 -1.98
N ILE A 216 -12.21 0.92 -2.30
CA ILE A 216 -12.90 -0.33 -2.00
C ILE A 216 -12.45 -0.84 -0.62
N PRO A 217 -13.34 -0.89 0.40
CA PRO A 217 -12.97 -1.22 1.78
C PRO A 217 -12.82 -2.74 2.00
N ILE A 218 -11.93 -3.35 1.22
CA ILE A 218 -11.73 -4.80 1.18
C ILE A 218 -10.76 -5.29 2.28
N GLN A 219 -11.03 -6.46 2.83
CA GLN A 219 -10.12 -7.12 3.77
C GLN A 219 -9.16 -8.04 3.01
N PHE A 220 -7.97 -8.27 3.56
CA PHE A 220 -6.93 -9.07 2.91
C PHE A 220 -7.42 -10.48 2.49
N HIS A 221 -8.21 -11.16 3.34
CA HIS A 221 -8.72 -12.50 3.04
C HIS A 221 -9.63 -12.54 1.80
N GLN A 222 -10.28 -11.42 1.46
CA GLN A 222 -11.16 -11.26 0.30
C GLN A 222 -10.38 -11.08 -1.01
N ILE A 223 -9.06 -10.85 -0.94
CA ILE A 223 -8.15 -10.77 -2.09
C ILE A 223 -6.95 -11.71 -1.96
N SER A 224 -7.09 -12.78 -1.17
CA SER A 224 -6.01 -13.75 -0.90
C SER A 224 -5.39 -14.42 -2.15
N GLN A 225 -6.08 -14.36 -3.29
CA GLN A 225 -5.59 -14.86 -4.58
C GLN A 225 -4.90 -13.80 -5.44
N ALA A 226 -4.76 -12.57 -4.96
CA ALA A 226 -3.97 -11.56 -5.64
C ALA A 226 -2.49 -11.97 -5.71
N ARG A 227 -1.94 -11.95 -6.92
CA ARG A 227 -0.49 -11.96 -7.14
C ARG A 227 0.05 -10.54 -7.30
N VAL A 228 -0.78 -9.69 -7.89
CA VAL A 228 -0.58 -8.26 -8.02
C VAL A 228 -1.90 -7.58 -7.66
N LEU A 229 -1.81 -6.50 -6.88
CA LEU A 229 -2.89 -5.56 -6.63
C LEU A 229 -2.52 -4.21 -7.25
N VAL A 230 -3.39 -3.69 -8.11
CA VAL A 230 -3.22 -2.42 -8.82
C VAL A 230 -4.30 -1.46 -8.35
N GLU A 231 -3.88 -0.34 -7.78
CA GLU A 231 -4.72 0.81 -7.47
C GLU A 231 -4.54 1.87 -8.56
N ALA A 232 -5.60 2.14 -9.31
CA ALA A 232 -5.60 3.08 -10.42
C ALA A 232 -6.45 4.31 -10.13
N ASP A 233 -6.01 5.45 -10.67
CA ASP A 233 -6.80 6.68 -10.68
C ASP A 233 -7.82 6.70 -11.83
N LEU A 234 -8.89 7.46 -11.66
CA LEU A 234 -9.78 7.93 -12.73
C LEU A 234 -9.68 9.47 -12.84
N PRO A 235 -10.04 10.07 -13.99
CA PRO A 235 -9.99 11.53 -14.17
C PRO A 235 -10.64 12.34 -13.03
N ASP A 236 -11.75 11.83 -12.49
CA ASP A 236 -12.51 12.49 -11.41
C ASP A 236 -12.32 11.81 -10.03
N PHE A 237 -11.43 10.82 -9.92
CA PHE A 237 -11.23 10.06 -8.69
C PHE A 237 -9.75 9.72 -8.48
N HIS A 238 -9.10 10.50 -7.62
CA HIS A 238 -7.68 10.36 -7.29
C HIS A 238 -7.50 10.20 -5.78
N VAL A 239 -6.71 9.21 -5.36
CA VAL A 239 -6.50 8.91 -3.94
C VAL A 239 -5.05 8.52 -3.70
N ASP A 240 -4.43 9.14 -2.69
CA ASP A 240 -3.05 8.83 -2.31
C ASP A 240 -2.91 7.38 -1.77
N SER A 241 -1.85 6.71 -2.21
CA SER A 241 -1.57 5.30 -1.91
C SER A 241 -1.42 5.02 -0.40
N SER A 242 -1.74 3.79 0.01
CA SER A 242 -1.89 3.40 1.42
C SER A 242 -0.67 2.73 2.05
N LEU A 243 0.51 3.30 1.77
CA LEU A 243 1.79 2.84 2.30
C LEU A 243 1.81 2.98 3.84
N GLY A 244 1.61 1.88 4.58
CA GLY A 244 1.68 1.86 6.06
C GLY A 244 0.48 1.27 6.81
N SER A 245 -0.45 0.57 6.14
CA SER A 245 -1.54 -0.16 6.81
C SER A 245 -1.17 -1.62 7.12
N HIS A 246 -1.85 -2.26 8.07
CA HIS A 246 -1.74 -3.73 8.27
C HIS A 246 -2.08 -4.51 6.99
N PHE A 247 -3.00 -3.98 6.18
CA PHE A 247 -3.30 -4.51 4.85
C PHE A 247 -2.05 -4.51 3.96
N PHE A 248 -1.31 -3.42 3.95
CA PHE A 248 -0.06 -3.26 3.21
C PHE A 248 1.05 -4.20 3.71
N HIS A 249 1.24 -4.35 5.03
CA HIS A 249 2.23 -5.32 5.57
C HIS A 249 1.96 -6.77 5.13
N ASN A 250 0.68 -7.15 4.96
CA ASN A 250 0.35 -8.49 4.44
C ASN A 250 0.70 -8.65 2.96
N LEU A 251 0.49 -7.60 2.15
CA LEU A 251 0.86 -7.62 0.73
C LEU A 251 2.37 -7.84 0.57
N THR A 252 3.18 -7.06 1.29
CA THR A 252 4.65 -7.16 1.22
C THR A 252 5.15 -8.50 1.76
N SER A 253 4.64 -8.95 2.92
CA SER A 253 5.06 -10.21 3.55
C SER A 253 4.73 -11.45 2.71
N MET A 254 3.65 -11.41 1.90
CA MET A 254 3.26 -12.51 1.01
C MET A 254 3.83 -12.38 -0.40
N GLY A 255 4.72 -11.39 -0.63
CA GLY A 255 5.34 -11.14 -1.92
C GLY A 255 4.36 -10.73 -3.02
N ILE A 256 3.21 -10.15 -2.66
CA ILE A 256 2.21 -9.65 -3.61
C ILE A 256 2.71 -8.32 -4.16
N GLY A 257 2.73 -8.19 -5.50
CA GLY A 257 3.06 -6.92 -6.14
C GLY A 257 1.98 -5.87 -5.84
N TYR A 258 2.39 -4.66 -5.48
CA TYR A 258 1.46 -3.55 -5.21
C TYR A 258 1.80 -2.38 -6.12
N PHE A 259 0.92 -2.09 -7.07
CA PHE A 259 1.16 -1.14 -8.16
C PHE A 259 0.20 0.05 -8.03
N THR A 260 0.72 1.26 -8.20
CA THR A 260 -0.08 2.48 -8.25
C THR A 260 -0.05 3.02 -9.68
N ILE A 261 -1.22 3.26 -10.26
CA ILE A 261 -1.38 3.86 -11.60
C ILE A 261 -1.94 5.26 -11.42
N ASN A 262 -1.14 6.25 -11.80
CA ASN A 262 -1.48 7.67 -11.67
C ASN A 262 -1.75 8.25 -13.05
N ILE A 263 -2.98 8.70 -13.28
CA ILE A 263 -3.41 9.22 -14.59
C ILE A 263 -2.67 10.51 -15.01
N ARG A 264 -2.04 11.21 -14.07
CA ARG A 264 -1.23 12.41 -14.33
C ARG A 264 0.20 12.10 -14.72
N SER A 265 0.64 10.85 -14.56
CA SER A 265 1.94 10.41 -15.03
C SER A 265 1.85 10.01 -16.50
N GLU A 266 2.62 10.66 -17.37
CA GLU A 266 2.72 10.29 -18.79
C GLU A 266 3.30 8.88 -19.00
N ARG A 267 3.93 8.32 -17.98
CA ARG A 267 4.51 6.98 -18.00
C ARG A 267 3.52 5.90 -17.60
N HIS A 268 2.56 6.20 -16.73
CA HIS A 268 1.67 5.17 -16.20
C HIS A 268 0.54 4.88 -17.16
N PHE A 269 0.24 3.61 -17.36
CA PHE A 269 -0.94 3.23 -18.13
C PHE A 269 -1.46 1.86 -17.75
N VAL A 270 -2.75 1.67 -18.01
CA VAL A 270 -3.42 0.38 -18.12
C VAL A 270 -4.10 0.39 -19.49
N ASP A 271 -3.87 -0.66 -20.28
CA ASP A 271 -4.50 -0.84 -21.58
C ASP A 271 -5.94 -1.34 -21.40
N TRP A 272 -6.83 -0.40 -21.08
CA TRP A 272 -8.26 -0.68 -20.88
C TRP A 272 -8.93 -1.21 -22.15
N GLU A 273 -8.50 -0.77 -23.33
CA GLU A 273 -9.04 -1.26 -24.60
C GLU A 273 -8.73 -2.75 -24.79
N TRP A 274 -7.48 -3.14 -24.54
CA TRP A 274 -7.10 -4.55 -24.58
C TRP A 274 -7.86 -5.38 -23.55
N LEU A 275 -7.95 -4.92 -22.30
CA LEU A 275 -8.71 -5.62 -21.23
C LEU A 275 -10.18 -5.82 -21.61
N MET A 276 -10.81 -4.80 -22.18
CA MET A 276 -12.22 -4.83 -22.56
C MET A 276 -12.50 -5.67 -23.81
N SER A 277 -11.50 -5.85 -24.68
CA SER A 277 -11.60 -6.72 -25.86
C SER A 277 -11.48 -8.21 -25.54
N GLN A 278 -10.97 -8.58 -24.35
CA GLN A 278 -10.82 -9.98 -23.97
C GLN A 278 -12.19 -10.62 -23.65
N PRO A 279 -12.40 -11.91 -24.02
CA PRO A 279 -13.61 -12.62 -23.64
C PRO A 279 -13.66 -12.81 -22.11
N PRO A 280 -14.74 -12.37 -21.43
CA PRO A 280 -14.85 -12.52 -19.99
C PRO A 280 -15.12 -13.98 -19.60
N VAL A 281 -14.39 -14.47 -18.60
CA VAL A 281 -14.74 -15.70 -17.88
C VAL A 281 -15.99 -15.47 -17.03
N LYS A 282 -16.05 -14.28 -16.40
CA LYS A 282 -17.20 -13.84 -15.62
C LYS A 282 -17.27 -12.32 -15.60
N THR A 283 -18.48 -11.79 -15.69
CA THR A 283 -18.77 -10.36 -15.53
C THR A 283 -19.74 -10.21 -14.37
N THR A 284 -19.44 -9.29 -13.46
CA THR A 284 -20.33 -8.88 -12.38
C THR A 284 -20.82 -7.45 -12.66
N ALA A 285 -21.41 -6.76 -11.67
CA ALA A 285 -21.93 -5.40 -11.88
C ALA A 285 -20.80 -4.38 -12.12
N HIS A 286 -19.68 -4.52 -11.41
CA HIS A 286 -18.58 -3.56 -11.44
C HIS A 286 -17.24 -4.18 -11.91
N PHE A 287 -17.13 -5.51 -11.95
CA PHE A 287 -15.87 -6.20 -12.29
C PHE A 287 -16.00 -7.12 -13.50
N ARG A 288 -14.87 -7.29 -14.18
CA ARG A 288 -14.68 -8.30 -15.22
C ARG A 288 -13.51 -9.20 -14.84
N HIS A 289 -13.73 -10.50 -14.95
CA HIS A 289 -12.70 -11.52 -14.84
C HIS A 289 -12.38 -12.02 -16.25
N VAL A 290 -11.17 -11.74 -16.72
CA VAL A 290 -10.66 -12.23 -18.01
C VAL A 290 -9.53 -13.22 -17.76
N ARG A 291 -9.34 -14.13 -18.73
CA ARG A 291 -8.31 -15.15 -18.65
C ARG A 291 -7.60 -15.28 -19.99
N THR A 292 -6.28 -15.15 -19.94
CA THR A 292 -5.42 -15.36 -21.10
C THR A 292 -5.20 -16.86 -21.35
N ALA A 293 -4.96 -17.23 -22.61
CA ALA A 293 -4.64 -18.61 -22.97
C ALA A 293 -3.30 -19.06 -22.37
N ILE A 294 -2.30 -18.17 -22.43
CA ILE A 294 -0.93 -18.36 -21.95
C ILE A 294 -0.69 -17.40 -20.77
N PRO A 295 0.11 -17.78 -19.75
CA PRO A 295 0.46 -16.87 -18.66
C PRO A 295 1.05 -15.55 -19.15
N MET A 296 0.72 -14.47 -18.45
CA MET A 296 1.34 -13.17 -18.61
C MET A 296 2.68 -13.16 -17.88
N GLU A 297 3.58 -12.32 -18.35
CA GLU A 297 4.85 -12.05 -17.67
C GLU A 297 4.67 -10.80 -16.79
N ILE A 298 4.79 -10.98 -15.48
CA ILE A 298 4.77 -9.91 -14.48
C ILE A 298 6.22 -9.66 -14.08
N LEU A 299 6.71 -8.44 -14.28
CA LEU A 299 8.07 -8.02 -13.95
C LEU A 299 7.99 -6.88 -12.94
N MET A 300 8.76 -6.99 -11.85
CA MET A 300 8.82 -6.02 -10.77
C MET A 300 10.28 -5.73 -10.43
N ASP A 301 10.74 -4.51 -10.73
CA ASP A 301 12.04 -3.98 -10.31
C ASP A 301 11.81 -3.12 -9.06
N GLY A 302 11.93 -3.75 -7.90
CA GLY A 302 11.68 -3.10 -6.61
C GLY A 302 12.72 -2.04 -6.24
N ARG A 303 13.89 -2.02 -6.89
CA ARG A 303 14.92 -0.99 -6.66
C ARG A 303 14.58 0.31 -7.34
N ARG A 304 14.07 0.23 -8.58
CA ARG A 304 13.67 1.41 -9.37
C ARG A 304 12.20 1.77 -9.20
N GLY A 305 11.40 0.90 -8.56
CA GLY A 305 9.96 1.05 -8.45
C GLY A 305 9.22 0.77 -9.77
N LEU A 306 9.87 0.13 -10.75
CA LEU A 306 9.29 -0.14 -12.07
C LEU A 306 8.56 -1.47 -12.06
N SER A 307 7.35 -1.53 -12.60
CA SER A 307 6.65 -2.80 -12.82
C SER A 307 5.90 -2.82 -14.15
N LEU A 308 5.88 -3.99 -14.75
CA LEU A 308 5.26 -4.27 -16.04
C LEU A 308 4.43 -5.56 -15.95
N VAL A 309 3.23 -5.55 -16.52
CA VAL A 309 2.53 -6.79 -16.88
C VAL A 309 2.50 -6.88 -18.40
N ARG A 310 3.24 -7.81 -18.98
CA ARG A 310 3.30 -8.02 -20.43
C ARG A 310 2.10 -8.84 -20.91
N LYS A 311 1.53 -8.44 -22.03
CA LYS A 311 0.53 -9.22 -22.77
C LYS A 311 1.12 -10.59 -23.14
N PRO A 312 0.30 -11.65 -23.18
CA PRO A 312 0.74 -12.94 -23.70
C PRO A 312 1.12 -12.81 -25.18
N ALA A 313 2.15 -13.51 -25.62
CA ALA A 313 2.74 -13.40 -26.97
C ALA A 313 1.81 -13.77 -28.15
N ASP A 314 0.56 -14.19 -27.89
CA ASP A 314 -0.45 -14.57 -28.90
C ASP A 314 -1.71 -13.68 -28.88
N GLY A 315 -1.62 -12.45 -28.38
CA GLY A 315 -2.74 -11.48 -28.48
C GLY A 315 -3.11 -11.18 -29.94
N PRO A 316 -4.40 -10.96 -30.27
CA PRO A 316 -4.81 -10.62 -31.63
C PRO A 316 -4.08 -9.34 -32.05
N LYS A 317 -3.26 -9.43 -33.10
CA LYS A 317 -2.66 -8.24 -33.72
C LYS A 317 -3.81 -7.34 -34.20
N PRO A 318 -3.79 -6.03 -33.90
CA PRO A 318 -4.74 -5.10 -34.51
C PRO A 318 -4.63 -5.26 -36.03
N SER A 319 -5.78 -5.44 -36.69
CA SER A 319 -5.85 -5.60 -38.14
C SER A 319 -5.20 -4.39 -38.79
N GLU A 320 -4.12 -4.60 -39.55
CA GLU A 320 -3.53 -3.57 -40.40
C GLU A 320 -4.63 -3.01 -41.33
N PRO A 321 -4.71 -1.69 -41.52
CA PRO A 321 -5.61 -1.11 -42.49
C PRO A 321 -5.25 -1.66 -43.87
N MET A 322 -6.20 -2.38 -44.46
CA MET A 322 -6.09 -2.91 -45.81
C MET A 322 -6.05 -1.71 -46.76
N ASP A 323 -4.85 -1.37 -47.25
CA ASP A 323 -4.68 -0.43 -48.36
C ASP A 323 -5.55 -0.91 -49.51
N GLN A 324 -6.57 -0.12 -49.84
CA GLN A 324 -7.35 -0.31 -51.05
C GLN A 324 -6.54 0.24 -52.22
N GLU A 325 -6.38 -0.61 -53.25
CA GLU A 325 -5.81 -0.29 -54.56
C GLU A 325 -6.36 1.01 -55.18
#